data_AF-A0A660STC0-F1
#
_entry.id   AF-A0A660STC0-F1
#
_cell.length_a   1.000
_cell.length_b   1.000
_cell.length_c   1.000
_cell.angle_alpha   90.00
_cell.angle_beta   90.00
_cell.angle_gamma   90.00
#
_symmetry.space_group_name_H-M   'P 1'
#
loop_
_entity.id
_entity.type
_entity.pdbx_description
1 polymer ?
#
loop_
_entity_poly.entity_id
_entity_poly.type
_entity_poly.pdbx_seq_one_letter_code
_entity_poly.pdbx_strand_id
1 'polypeptide(L)'
;DIADEIHLMAYDGYGKHSTFESAMADTAILMTRHRLSPAKLILGIPYYGRNFNPRSDGYWIDAKNYSDIVKEFSPGASDDTAGEYFFNGRSTVVKKTEWAVANSLGGIFVWEPFYDADGEDSLTEEIHRVLTEN
;
A
#
# COMPACT_ATOMS: atom_id res chain seq x y z
N ASP A 1 7.17 -25.58 9.55
CA ASP A 1 6.94 -24.14 9.75
C ASP A 1 8.23 -23.44 9.36
N ILE A 2 8.23 -22.53 8.38
CA ILE A 2 9.47 -22.06 7.72
C ILE A 2 9.85 -20.61 7.99
N ALA A 3 8.92 -19.78 8.46
CA ALA A 3 9.15 -18.36 8.79
C ALA A 3 8.26 -17.92 9.96
N ASP A 4 8.76 -16.96 10.74
CA ASP A 4 8.01 -16.30 11.81
C ASP A 4 7.00 -15.31 11.23
N GLU A 5 7.46 -14.47 10.29
CA GLU A 5 6.66 -13.45 9.61
C GLU A 5 6.86 -13.52 8.09
N ILE A 6 5.83 -13.10 7.34
CA ILE A 6 5.78 -13.10 5.88
C ILE A 6 5.34 -11.71 5.44
N HIS A 7 6.28 -10.94 4.91
CA HIS A 7 6.03 -9.61 4.38
C HIS A 7 5.44 -9.72 2.97
N LEU A 8 4.13 -9.53 2.86
CA LEU A 8 3.39 -9.63 1.61
C LEU A 8 3.53 -8.36 0.79
N MET A 9 4.34 -8.42 -0.27
CA MET A 9 4.48 -7.35 -1.26
C MET A 9 3.23 -7.26 -2.16
N ALA A 10 2.10 -6.82 -1.58
CA ALA A 10 0.81 -6.62 -2.26
C ALA A 10 0.80 -5.34 -3.11
N TYR A 11 1.85 -5.18 -3.92
CA TYR A 11 2.07 -4.06 -4.81
C TYR A 11 2.91 -4.51 -6.01
N ASP A 12 3.13 -3.61 -6.97
CA ASP A 12 3.77 -3.92 -8.25
C ASP A 12 2.97 -4.96 -9.09
N GLY A 13 1.64 -4.95 -9.00
CA GLY A 13 0.74 -5.58 -9.97
C GLY A 13 0.52 -4.72 -11.22
N TYR A 14 0.50 -5.27 -12.43
CA TYR A 14 0.46 -4.46 -13.66
C TYR A 14 -0.69 -3.42 -13.71
N GLY A 15 -0.39 -2.20 -14.15
CA GLY A 15 -1.34 -1.09 -14.21
C GLY A 15 -1.54 -0.40 -12.87
N LYS A 16 -2.71 -0.55 -12.24
CA LYS A 16 -2.97 0.01 -10.91
C LYS A 16 -2.24 -0.84 -9.87
N HIS A 17 -1.05 -0.39 -9.47
CA HIS A 17 -0.06 -1.29 -8.89
C HIS A 17 -0.36 -1.86 -7.51
N SER A 18 -1.31 -1.29 -6.78
CA SER A 18 -1.51 -1.60 -5.36
C SER A 18 -2.97 -1.37 -4.93
N THR A 19 -3.95 -1.90 -5.64
CA THR A 19 -5.36 -1.68 -5.26
C THR A 19 -5.72 -2.41 -3.96
N PHE A 20 -6.75 -1.93 -3.26
CA PHE A 20 -7.29 -2.61 -2.08
C PHE A 20 -7.74 -4.04 -2.40
N GLU A 21 -8.39 -4.23 -3.55
CA GLU A 21 -8.91 -5.52 -4.00
C GLU A 21 -7.78 -6.52 -4.27
N SER A 22 -6.67 -6.07 -4.88
CA SER A 22 -5.50 -6.92 -5.10
C SER A 22 -4.86 -7.37 -3.79
N ALA A 23 -4.70 -6.45 -2.82
CA ALA A 23 -4.18 -6.78 -1.49
C ALA A 23 -5.03 -7.81 -0.75
N MET A 24 -6.36 -7.71 -0.82
CA MET A 24 -7.26 -8.71 -0.27
C MET A 24 -7.11 -10.07 -0.96
N ALA A 25 -7.05 -10.07 -2.30
CA ALA A 25 -6.96 -11.29 -3.08
C ALA A 25 -5.64 -12.04 -2.81
N ASP A 26 -4.51 -11.33 -2.79
CA ASP A 26 -3.19 -11.91 -2.53
C ASP A 26 -3.11 -12.51 -1.13
N THR A 27 -3.62 -11.78 -0.14
CA THR A 27 -3.70 -12.28 1.25
C THR A 27 -4.58 -13.53 1.34
N ALA A 28 -5.75 -13.53 0.68
CA ALA A 28 -6.65 -14.67 0.67
C ALA A 28 -6.03 -15.91 0.00
N ILE A 29 -5.24 -15.75 -1.06
CA ILE A 29 -4.51 -16.85 -1.70
C ILE A 29 -3.51 -17.47 -0.71
N LEU A 30 -2.74 -16.65 0.02
CA LEU A 30 -1.79 -17.13 1.02
C LEU A 30 -2.48 -17.89 2.17
N MET A 31 -3.61 -17.37 2.67
CA MET A 31 -4.37 -18.03 3.73
C MET A 31 -5.02 -19.33 3.27
N THR A 32 -5.66 -19.34 2.10
CA THR A 32 -6.50 -20.48 1.67
C THR A 32 -5.70 -21.57 0.98
N ARG A 33 -4.86 -21.22 0.00
CA ARG A 33 -4.09 -22.18 -0.80
C ARG A 33 -2.88 -22.70 -0.05
N HIS A 34 -2.20 -21.82 0.68
CA HIS A 34 -0.97 -22.16 1.40
C HIS A 34 -1.18 -22.43 2.90
N ARG A 35 -2.42 -22.28 3.40
CA ARG A 35 -2.82 -22.56 4.79
C ARG A 35 -1.98 -21.79 5.80
N LEU A 36 -1.57 -20.58 5.43
CA LEU A 36 -0.79 -19.70 6.30
C LEU A 36 -1.72 -19.05 7.33
N SER A 37 -1.25 -18.97 8.58
CA SER A 37 -1.96 -18.26 9.63
C SER A 37 -1.99 -16.77 9.30
N PRO A 38 -3.15 -16.08 9.44
CA PRO A 38 -3.26 -14.63 9.27
C PRO A 38 -2.22 -13.85 10.08
N ALA A 39 -1.99 -14.29 11.33
CA ALA A 39 -1.04 -13.65 12.25
C ALA A 39 0.43 -13.66 11.78
N LYS A 40 0.78 -14.48 10.77
CA LYS A 40 2.12 -14.47 10.16
C LYS A 40 2.22 -13.53 8.96
N LEU A 41 1.09 -13.05 8.43
CA LEU A 41 1.06 -12.21 7.23
C LEU A 41 1.16 -10.75 7.65
N ILE A 42 2.17 -10.06 7.13
CA ILE A 42 2.40 -8.63 7.33
C ILE A 42 2.09 -7.95 5.98
N LEU A 43 1.02 -7.16 5.91
CA LEU A 43 0.54 -6.58 4.64
C LEU A 43 1.40 -5.37 4.23
N GLY A 44 1.94 -5.41 3.01
CA GLY A 44 2.76 -4.35 2.45
C GLY A 44 1.98 -3.17 1.87
N ILE A 45 2.44 -1.96 2.18
CA ILE A 45 1.95 -0.71 1.60
C ILE A 45 3.11 0.00 0.87
N PRO A 46 2.97 0.32 -0.43
CA PRO A 46 3.98 1.07 -1.16
C PRO A 46 3.86 2.57 -0.89
N TYR A 47 4.97 3.24 -0.57
CA TYR A 47 5.07 4.69 -0.44
C TYR A 47 5.53 5.35 -1.75
N TYR A 48 5.07 4.81 -2.87
CA TYR A 48 5.37 5.33 -4.21
C TYR A 48 4.19 5.02 -5.13
N GLY A 49 4.11 5.75 -6.22
CA GLY A 49 3.23 5.45 -7.33
C GLY A 49 3.97 4.91 -8.53
N ARG A 50 3.27 4.14 -9.37
CA ARG A 50 3.73 3.70 -10.69
C ARG A 50 3.03 4.50 -11.78
N ASN A 51 3.74 4.83 -12.84
CA ASN A 51 3.11 5.42 -14.02
C ASN A 51 2.10 4.41 -14.60
N PHE A 52 0.83 4.80 -14.63
CA PHE A 52 -0.26 3.94 -15.08
C PHE A 52 -0.85 4.37 -16.43
N ASN A 53 -0.28 5.38 -17.10
CA ASN A 53 -0.71 5.81 -18.42
C ASN A 53 -0.18 4.85 -19.50
N PRO A 54 -1.03 4.03 -20.14
CA PRO A 54 -0.57 3.04 -21.14
C PRO A 54 -0.04 3.66 -22.43
N ARG A 55 -0.11 4.98 -22.59
CA ARG A 55 0.43 5.72 -23.73
C ARG A 55 1.77 6.40 -23.41
N SER A 56 2.24 6.33 -22.17
CA SER A 56 3.52 6.90 -21.75
C SER A 56 4.64 5.90 -21.99
N ASP A 57 5.81 6.37 -22.45
CA ASP A 57 7.02 5.53 -22.56
C ASP A 57 7.49 5.02 -21.18
N GLY A 58 7.09 5.73 -20.12
CA GLY A 58 7.34 5.37 -18.73
C GLY A 58 6.30 4.41 -18.13
N TYR A 59 5.30 3.94 -18.90
CA TYR A 59 4.25 3.08 -18.37
C TYR A 59 4.82 1.88 -17.63
N TRP A 60 4.39 1.69 -16.38
CA TRP A 60 4.83 0.63 -15.47
C TRP A 60 6.29 0.69 -15.00
N ILE A 61 7.17 1.29 -15.79
CA ILE A 61 8.62 1.39 -15.53
C ILE A 61 8.88 2.53 -14.54
N ASP A 62 8.28 3.69 -14.80
CA ASP A 62 8.50 4.88 -14.00
C ASP A 62 7.77 4.77 -12.66
N ALA A 63 8.49 5.13 -11.60
CA ALA A 63 7.96 5.26 -10.25
C ALA A 63 8.24 6.67 -9.72
N LYS A 64 7.40 7.13 -8.81
CA LYS A 64 7.58 8.41 -8.11
C LYS A 64 7.25 8.23 -6.64
N ASN A 65 8.11 8.75 -5.77
CA ASN A 65 7.93 8.71 -4.32
C ASN A 65 6.62 9.40 -3.93
N TYR A 66 5.97 8.94 -2.87
CA TYR A 66 4.72 9.54 -2.41
C TYR A 66 4.91 10.99 -1.98
N SER A 67 6.01 11.33 -1.30
CA SER A 67 6.38 12.71 -0.97
C SER A 67 6.49 13.62 -2.20
N ASP A 68 7.09 13.14 -3.29
CA ASP A 68 7.21 13.90 -4.54
C ASP A 68 5.83 14.07 -5.21
N ILE A 69 4.97 13.03 -5.17
CA ILE A 69 3.58 13.12 -5.65
C ILE A 69 2.81 14.19 -4.87
N VAL A 70 2.91 14.18 -3.53
CA VAL A 70 2.24 15.15 -2.65
C VAL A 70 2.72 16.57 -2.94
N LYS A 71 4.04 16.75 -3.04
CA LYS A 71 4.68 18.05 -3.30
C LYS A 71 4.33 18.62 -4.67
N GLU A 72 4.26 17.77 -5.70
CA GLU A 72 4.05 18.21 -7.09
C GLU A 72 2.58 18.39 -7.44
N PHE A 73 1.68 17.53 -6.93
CA PHE A 73 0.29 17.47 -7.37
C PHE A 73 -0.75 17.79 -6.29
N SER A 74 -0.36 17.82 -5.01
CA SER A 74 -1.26 18.08 -3.88
C SER A 74 -2.58 17.27 -3.94
N PRO A 75 -2.51 15.93 -4.07
CA PRO A 75 -3.70 15.10 -4.15
C PRO A 75 -4.54 15.18 -2.87
N GLY A 76 -5.85 15.02 -3.00
CA GLY A 76 -6.73 14.87 -1.85
C GLY A 76 -6.51 13.52 -1.14
N ALA A 77 -7.00 13.40 0.10
CA ALA A 77 -6.82 12.20 0.92
C ALA A 77 -7.36 10.91 0.27
N SER A 78 -8.44 11.03 -0.52
CA SER A 78 -9.09 9.91 -1.22
C SER A 78 -8.56 9.66 -2.62
N ASP A 79 -7.60 10.46 -3.09
CA ASP A 79 -7.06 10.31 -4.45
C ASP A 79 -5.97 9.25 -4.46
N ASP A 80 -6.15 8.24 -5.31
CA ASP A 80 -5.14 7.22 -5.62
C ASP A 80 -4.44 7.52 -6.96
N THR A 81 -4.71 8.68 -7.57
CA THR A 81 -4.13 9.09 -8.85
C THR A 81 -3.79 10.57 -8.88
N ALA A 82 -2.62 10.90 -9.40
CA ALA A 82 -2.17 12.27 -9.63
C ALA A 82 -1.11 12.31 -10.73
N GLY A 83 -1.21 13.27 -11.65
CA GLY A 83 -0.41 13.25 -12.88
C GLY A 83 -0.64 11.96 -13.67
N GLU A 84 0.44 11.25 -13.99
CA GLU A 84 0.38 9.93 -14.65
C GLU A 84 0.53 8.75 -13.67
N TYR A 85 0.55 9.00 -12.36
CA TYR A 85 0.87 8.00 -11.35
C TYR A 85 -0.39 7.48 -10.63
N PHE A 86 -0.44 6.16 -10.43
CA PHE A 86 -1.35 5.51 -9.50
C PHE A 86 -0.57 5.12 -8.24
N PHE A 87 -1.09 5.45 -7.07
CA PHE A 87 -0.46 5.22 -5.76
C PHE A 87 -1.54 4.81 -4.74
N ASN A 88 -1.18 4.72 -3.46
CA ASN A 88 -2.17 4.61 -2.38
C ASN A 88 -2.24 5.93 -1.64
N GLY A 89 -3.36 6.63 -1.78
CA GLY A 89 -3.69 7.80 -0.98
C GLY A 89 -4.00 7.44 0.46
N ARG A 90 -4.10 8.46 1.32
CA ARG A 90 -4.33 8.31 2.77
C ARG A 90 -5.52 7.43 3.08
N SER A 91 -6.67 7.65 2.44
CA SER A 91 -7.88 6.85 2.67
C SER A 91 -7.70 5.38 2.28
N THR A 92 -6.93 5.07 1.24
CA THR A 92 -6.63 3.68 0.85
C THR A 92 -5.68 3.02 1.84
N VAL A 93 -4.69 3.75 2.37
CA VAL A 93 -3.80 3.28 3.43
C VAL A 93 -4.56 2.98 4.72
N VAL A 94 -5.44 3.88 5.15
CA VAL A 94 -6.35 3.67 6.30
C VAL A 94 -7.19 2.41 6.07
N LYS A 95 -7.86 2.30 4.92
CA LYS A 95 -8.71 1.17 4.58
C LYS A 95 -7.96 -0.17 4.58
N LYS A 96 -6.74 -0.21 4.05
CA LYS A 96 -5.88 -1.42 4.09
C LYS A 96 -5.49 -1.79 5.52
N THR A 97 -5.17 -0.79 6.33
CA THR A 97 -4.76 -0.99 7.73
C THR A 97 -5.93 -1.49 8.58
N GLU A 98 -7.09 -0.86 8.49
CA GLU A 98 -8.32 -1.30 9.16
C GLU A 98 -8.69 -2.73 8.76
N TRP A 99 -8.57 -3.05 7.46
CA TRP A 99 -8.84 -4.38 6.97
C TRP A 99 -7.84 -5.42 7.51
N ALA A 100 -6.55 -5.08 7.61
CA ALA A 100 -5.53 -5.95 8.19
C ALA A 100 -5.85 -6.27 9.66
N VAL A 101 -6.25 -5.26 10.44
CA VAL A 101 -6.71 -5.43 11.83
C VAL A 101 -7.95 -6.32 11.89
N ALA A 102 -8.97 -6.03 11.10
CA ALA A 102 -10.23 -6.77 11.07
C ALA A 102 -10.05 -8.26 10.70
N ASN A 103 -8.99 -8.59 9.96
CA ASN A 103 -8.67 -9.96 9.54
C ASN A 103 -7.57 -10.61 10.39
N SER A 104 -7.18 -10.00 11.51
CA SER A 104 -6.15 -10.52 12.42
C SER A 104 -4.83 -10.82 11.71
N LEU A 105 -4.45 -9.98 10.74
CA LEU A 105 -3.13 -10.04 10.15
C LEU A 105 -2.07 -9.67 11.19
N GLY A 106 -0.84 -10.12 10.99
CA GLY A 106 0.27 -9.86 11.91
C GLY A 106 0.70 -8.39 11.94
N GLY A 107 0.38 -7.61 10.90
CA GLY A 107 0.62 -6.17 10.89
C GLY A 107 0.69 -5.56 9.49
N ILE A 108 1.28 -4.36 9.44
CA ILE A 108 1.59 -3.62 8.22
C ILE A 108 3.11 -3.46 8.10
N PHE A 109 3.64 -3.57 6.88
CA PHE A 109 4.99 -3.10 6.56
C PHE A 109 4.93 -2.09 5.41
N VAL A 110 5.95 -1.24 5.34
CA VAL A 110 6.01 -0.14 4.35
C VAL A 110 7.19 -0.33 3.40
N TRP A 111 7.00 0.00 2.13
CA TRP A 111 8.06 0.01 1.11
C TRP A 111 8.03 1.32 0.30
N GLU A 112 8.95 2.25 0.49
CA GLU A 112 9.99 2.26 1.51
C GLU A 112 9.87 3.54 2.36
N PRO A 113 10.22 3.49 3.66
CA PRO A 113 9.86 4.53 4.62
C PRO A 113 10.34 5.92 4.24
N PHE A 114 11.45 6.06 3.50
CA PHE A 114 11.97 7.38 3.10
C PHE A 114 11.15 8.07 2.00
N TYR A 115 10.13 7.39 1.46
CA TYR A 115 9.27 7.97 0.42
C TYR A 115 7.97 8.57 0.97
N ASP A 116 7.77 8.51 2.29
CA ASP A 116 6.59 9.11 2.94
C ASP A 116 6.59 10.64 2.84
N ALA A 117 5.41 11.24 2.89
CA ALA A 117 5.23 12.67 3.08
C ALA A 117 5.29 13.05 4.57
N ASP A 118 5.45 14.34 4.85
CA ASP A 118 5.50 14.87 6.21
C ASP A 118 4.12 15.39 6.66
N GLY A 119 3.93 15.51 7.98
CA GLY A 119 2.79 16.19 8.58
C GLY A 119 1.45 15.53 8.28
N GLU A 120 0.44 16.33 7.94
CA GLU A 120 -0.93 15.85 7.67
C GLU A 120 -1.05 14.95 6.44
N ASP A 121 -0.01 14.92 5.60
CA ASP A 121 0.03 14.07 4.42
C ASP A 121 0.72 12.72 4.68
N SER A 122 1.35 12.50 5.85
CA SER A 122 2.09 11.26 6.14
C SER A 122 1.21 10.02 6.14
N LEU A 123 1.60 9.01 5.35
CA LEU A 123 0.98 7.70 5.35
C LEU A 123 1.33 6.91 6.62
N THR A 124 2.50 7.16 7.21
CA THR A 124 2.90 6.54 8.48
C THR A 124 2.00 6.98 9.62
N GLU A 125 1.67 8.28 9.68
CA GLU A 125 0.74 8.81 10.68
C GLU A 125 -0.67 8.21 10.52
N GLU A 126 -1.13 7.99 9.29
CA GLU A 126 -2.41 7.31 9.04
C GLU A 126 -2.41 5.85 9.53
N ILE A 127 -1.32 5.11 9.29
CA ILE A 127 -1.17 3.75 9.81
C ILE A 127 -1.13 3.77 11.35
N HIS A 128 -0.33 4.67 11.93
CA HIS A 128 -0.19 4.80 13.38
C HIS A 128 -1.52 5.10 14.07
N ARG A 129 -2.30 6.02 13.51
CA ARG A 129 -3.63 6.37 13.99
C ARG A 129 -4.55 5.15 14.06
N VAL A 130 -4.66 4.40 12.96
CA VAL A 130 -5.51 3.20 12.90
C VAL A 130 -5.06 2.13 13.91
N LEU A 131 -3.75 1.98 14.14
CA LEU A 131 -3.23 0.96 15.06
C LEU A 131 -3.30 1.35 16.55
N THR A 132 -3.51 2.62 16.88
CA THR A 132 -3.50 3.12 18.28
C THR A 132 -4.83 3.66 18.77
N GLU A 133 -5.71 4.10 17.86
CA GLU A 133 -7.04 4.61 18.20
C GLU A 133 -8.13 3.51 18.20
N ASN A 134 -7.79 2.28 17.81
CA ASN A 134 -8.66 1.10 17.83
C ASN A 134 -8.43 0.19 19.05
#